data_AF-X1N5A3-F1
#
_entry.id   AF-X1N5A3-F1
#
_cell.length_a   1.000
_cell.length_b   1.000
_cell.length_c   1.000
_cell.angle_alpha   90.00
_cell.angle_beta   90.00
_cell.angle_gamma   90.00
#
_symmetry.space_group_name_H-M   'P 1'
#
loop_
_entity.id
_entity.type
_entity.pdbx_description
1 polymer ?
#
loop_
_entity_poly.entity_id
_entity_poly.type
_entity_poly.pdbx_seq_one_letter_code
_entity_poly.pdbx_strand_id
1 'polypeptide(L)'
;MIIRTKAYPRVGLVGNPSDGYFGKTISFAFSDFHTEVVLYETPKLEILGSEKDHSHFESIGNLANDVELHGYYGGIRLLKATAKKFYDYCRDN
;
A
#
# COMPACT_ATOMS: atom_id res chain seq x y z
N MET A 1 -12.21 6.83 -18.33
CA MET A 1 -12.41 5.43 -17.86
C MET A 1 -12.32 5.34 -16.33
N ILE A 2 -13.00 4.38 -15.68
CA ILE A 2 -12.88 4.09 -14.23
C ILE A 2 -12.42 2.65 -14.04
N ILE A 3 -11.32 2.44 -13.29
CA ILE A 3 -10.81 1.12 -12.93
C ILE A 3 -10.98 0.93 -11.43
N ARG A 4 -11.52 -0.21 -11.01
CA ARG A 4 -11.59 -0.62 -9.59
C ARG A 4 -10.89 -1.95 -9.43
N THR A 5 -9.95 -2.01 -8.52
CA THR A 5 -9.21 -3.25 -8.23
C THR A 5 -8.98 -3.41 -6.73
N LYS A 6 -8.84 -4.66 -6.30
CA LYS A 6 -8.63 -5.05 -4.91
C LYS A 6 -7.32 -5.82 -4.76
N ALA A 7 -6.61 -5.56 -3.67
CA ALA A 7 -5.46 -6.33 -3.24
C ALA A 7 -5.74 -6.93 -1.87
N TYR A 8 -5.47 -8.23 -1.74
CA TYR A 8 -5.67 -8.99 -0.51
C TYR A 8 -4.34 -9.15 0.22
N PRO A 9 -4.33 -9.08 1.57
CA PRO A 9 -3.13 -9.34 2.34
C PRO A 9 -2.76 -10.83 2.28
N ARG A 10 -1.50 -11.10 2.57
CA ARG A 10 -0.94 -12.46 2.65
C ARG A 10 -0.12 -12.63 3.92
N VAL A 11 -0.09 -13.86 4.44
CA VAL A 11 0.84 -14.28 5.49
C VAL A 11 1.81 -15.32 4.94
N GLY A 12 3.08 -15.25 5.34
CA GLY A 12 4.05 -16.31 5.10
C GLY A 12 3.85 -17.45 6.09
N LEU A 13 3.63 -18.67 5.59
CA LEU A 13 3.58 -19.88 6.43
C LEU A 13 5.00 -20.39 6.71
N VAL A 14 5.81 -20.55 5.66
CA VAL A 14 7.19 -21.03 5.76
C VAL A 14 8.05 -20.45 4.65
N GLY A 15 9.34 -20.28 4.94
CA GLY A 15 10.34 -19.80 3.98
C GLY A 15 10.83 -18.38 4.22
N ASN A 16 10.55 -17.77 5.38
CA ASN A 16 11.27 -16.56 5.84
C ASN A 16 12.49 -17.02 6.66
N PRO A 17 13.74 -16.59 6.37
CA PRO A 17 14.15 -15.52 5.44
C PRO A 17 14.50 -15.98 4.02
N SER A 18 14.23 -17.24 3.66
CA SER A 18 14.58 -17.80 2.35
C SER A 18 14.00 -17.00 1.17
N ASP A 19 12.85 -16.32 1.31
CA ASP A 19 12.31 -15.36 0.34
C ASP A 19 13.31 -14.27 -0.04
N GLY A 20 14.05 -13.75 0.93
CA GLY A 20 15.10 -12.75 0.70
C GLY A 20 16.33 -13.29 -0.04
N TYR A 21 16.47 -14.61 -0.15
CA TYR A 21 17.60 -15.30 -0.77
C TYR A 21 17.18 -16.19 -1.96
N PHE A 22 16.09 -15.83 -2.65
CA PHE A 22 15.56 -16.55 -3.82
C PHE A 22 15.14 -18.01 -3.54
N GLY A 23 14.90 -18.36 -2.28
CA GLY A 23 14.38 -19.66 -1.88
C GLY A 23 12.87 -19.79 -2.10
N LYS A 24 12.36 -21.02 -1.97
CA LYS A 24 10.92 -21.29 -2.06
C LYS A 24 10.21 -20.87 -0.78
N THR A 25 8.99 -20.34 -0.93
CA THR A 25 8.11 -19.99 0.19
C THR A 25 6.71 -20.54 0.00
N ILE A 26 5.99 -20.70 1.10
CA ILE A 26 4.55 -20.99 1.11
C ILE A 26 3.87 -19.84 1.84
N SER A 27 2.85 -19.26 1.22
CA SER A 27 2.05 -18.18 1.79
C SER A 27 0.57 -18.38 1.48
N PHE A 28 -0.29 -17.79 2.30
CA PHE A 28 -1.74 -17.80 2.12
C PHE A 28 -2.26 -16.38 2.01
N ALA A 29 -3.24 -16.17 1.14
CA ALA A 29 -3.99 -14.92 1.07
C ALA A 29 -5.28 -15.03 1.89
N PHE A 30 -5.73 -13.92 2.46
CA PHE A 30 -7.01 -13.83 3.18
C PHE A 30 -7.97 -12.92 2.44
N SER A 31 -9.21 -13.37 2.24
CA SER A 31 -10.25 -12.59 1.56
C SER A 31 -11.00 -11.63 2.49
N ASP A 32 -10.92 -11.84 3.81
CA ASP A 32 -11.68 -11.08 4.82
C ASP A 32 -11.22 -9.61 4.91
N PHE A 33 -10.00 -9.33 4.49
CA PHE A 33 -9.41 -8.00 4.47
C PHE A 33 -8.93 -7.68 3.07
N HIS A 34 -9.08 -6.43 2.63
CA HIS A 34 -8.51 -5.97 1.36
C HIS A 34 -8.29 -4.47 1.36
N THR A 35 -7.41 -4.03 0.48
CA THR A 35 -7.33 -2.63 0.06
C THR A 35 -7.98 -2.51 -1.32
N GLU A 36 -8.83 -1.52 -1.51
CA GLU A 36 -9.39 -1.17 -2.82
C GLU A 36 -8.71 0.10 -3.35
N VAL A 37 -8.41 0.11 -4.65
CA VAL A 37 -7.96 1.30 -5.38
C VAL A 37 -8.94 1.59 -6.50
N VAL A 38 -9.36 2.85 -6.59
CA VAL A 38 -10.20 3.38 -7.66
C VAL A 38 -9.37 4.38 -8.47
N LEU A 39 -9.22 4.12 -9.76
CA LEU A 39 -8.51 5.00 -10.67
C LEU A 39 -9.49 5.66 -11.63
N TYR A 40 -9.35 6.97 -11.75
CA TYR A 40 -10.05 7.78 -12.73
C TYR A 40 -9.05 8.26 -13.77
N GLU A 41 -9.43 8.18 -15.02
CA GLU A 41 -8.69 8.83 -16.09
C GLU A 41 -8.92 10.33 -16.04
N THR A 42 -7.86 11.08 -15.74
CA THR A 42 -7.87 12.54 -15.57
C THR A 42 -6.68 13.17 -16.27
N PRO A 43 -6.74 14.45 -16.70
CA PRO A 43 -5.62 15.14 -17.34
C PRO A 43 -4.42 15.37 -16.41
N LYS A 44 -4.63 15.32 -15.09
CA LYS A 44 -3.61 15.51 -14.06
C LYS A 44 -3.59 14.30 -13.14
N LEU A 45 -2.39 13.87 -12.74
CA LEU A 45 -2.22 12.84 -11.72
C LEU A 45 -2.44 13.44 -10.34
N GLU A 46 -3.38 12.86 -9.60
CA GLU A 46 -3.63 13.16 -8.20
C GLU A 46 -3.69 11.85 -7.42
N ILE A 47 -3.00 11.81 -6.27
CA ILE A 47 -3.11 10.69 -5.33
C ILE A 47 -3.95 11.20 -4.17
N LEU A 48 -5.17 10.68 -4.07
CA LEU A 48 -6.07 10.95 -2.96
C LEU A 48 -5.70 10.04 -1.78
N GLY A 49 -5.41 10.63 -0.63
CA GLY A 49 -5.14 9.89 0.61
C GLY A 49 -6.39 9.22 1.15
N SER A 50 -6.20 8.11 1.86
CA SER A 50 -7.24 7.58 2.75
C SER A 50 -7.28 8.39 4.05
N GLU A 51 -8.28 8.16 4.91
CA GLU A 51 -8.35 8.80 6.22
C GLU A 51 -7.06 8.61 7.04
N LYS A 52 -6.41 7.45 6.91
CA LYS A 52 -5.15 7.13 7.61
C LYS A 52 -3.92 7.86 7.04
N ASP A 53 -4.05 8.51 5.89
CA ASP A 53 -3.00 9.33 5.30
C ASP A 53 -3.11 10.81 5.74
N HIS A 54 -4.19 11.19 6.44
CA HIS A 54 -4.40 12.55 6.91
C HIS A 54 -3.72 12.77 8.25
N SER A 55 -2.89 13.82 8.34
CA SER A 55 -2.24 14.22 9.58
C SER A 55 -3.10 15.22 10.36
N HIS A 56 -4.32 14.81 10.73
CA HIS A 56 -5.23 15.60 11.55
C HIS A 56 -5.62 14.79 12.78
N PHE A 57 -5.28 15.31 13.96
CA PHE A 57 -5.45 14.63 15.23
C PHE A 57 -6.11 15.57 16.24
N GLU A 58 -7.00 15.04 17.08
CA GLU A 58 -7.70 15.83 18.10
C GLU A 58 -6.75 16.28 19.23
N SER A 59 -5.67 15.54 19.45
CA SER A 59 -4.65 15.84 20.45
C SER A 59 -3.34 15.11 20.16
N ILE A 60 -2.27 15.47 20.87
CA ILE A 60 -0.98 14.76 20.81
C ILE A 60 -1.12 13.30 21.25
N GLY A 61 -1.98 13.01 22.23
CA GLY A 61 -2.25 11.64 22.67
C GLY A 61 -2.91 10.80 21.57
N ASN A 62 -3.84 11.38 20.82
CA ASN A 62 -4.46 10.73 19.67
C ASN A 62 -3.43 10.44 18.55
N LEU A 63 -2.55 11.40 18.26
CA LEU A 63 -1.42 11.20 17.34
C LEU A 63 -0.51 10.05 17.80
N ALA A 64 -0.10 10.03 19.08
CA ALA A 64 0.81 9.02 19.60
C ALA A 64 0.23 7.60 19.47
N ASN A 65 -1.04 7.43 19.84
CA ASN A 65 -1.74 6.16 19.71
C ASN A 65 -1.91 5.73 18.24
N ASP A 66 -2.21 6.66 17.35
CA ASP A 66 -2.32 6.37 15.92
C ASP A 66 -0.98 5.88 15.34
N VAL A 67 0.11 6.56 15.69
CA VAL A 67 1.47 6.19 15.28
C VAL A 67 1.90 4.84 15.86
N GLU A 68 1.50 4.50 17.09
CA GLU A 68 1.80 3.18 17.68
C GLU A 68 1.09 2.06 16.92
N LEU A 69 -0.14 2.29 16.48
CA LEU A 69 -0.95 1.30 15.75
C LEU A 69 -0.58 1.17 14.27
N HIS A 70 -0.26 2.28 13.61
CA HIS A 70 -0.14 2.35 12.15
C HIS A 70 1.27 2.72 11.67
N GLY A 71 2.15 3.13 12.58
CA GLY A 71 3.44 3.73 12.27
C GLY A 71 3.29 5.17 11.77
N TYR A 72 4.42 5.78 11.42
CA TYR A 72 4.48 7.18 10.97
C TYR A 72 4.02 7.41 9.53
N TYR A 73 3.79 6.34 8.78
CA TYR A 73 3.61 6.43 7.34
C TYR A 73 2.32 5.76 6.90
N GLY A 74 1.46 6.54 6.24
CA GLY A 74 0.31 6.02 5.50
C GLY A 74 0.68 5.32 4.19
N GLY A 75 -0.35 4.98 3.41
CA GLY A 75 -0.26 4.30 2.12
C GLY A 75 0.24 5.17 0.96
N ILE A 76 0.18 6.50 1.06
CA ILE A 76 0.59 7.42 -0.03
C ILE A 76 2.02 7.14 -0.51
N ARG A 77 2.97 6.84 0.40
CA ARG A 77 4.35 6.55 0.01
C ARG A 77 4.46 5.33 -0.91
N LEU A 78 3.63 4.31 -0.67
CA LEU A 78 3.60 3.07 -1.45
C LEU A 78 2.99 3.33 -2.84
N LEU A 79 1.95 4.17 -2.90
CA LEU A 79 1.35 4.59 -4.17
C LEU A 79 2.35 5.37 -5.03
N LYS A 80 3.07 6.35 -4.43
CA LYS A 80 4.12 7.10 -5.12
C LYS A 80 5.24 6.19 -5.65
N ALA A 81 5.74 5.27 -4.82
CA ALA A 81 6.77 4.33 -5.21
C ALA A 81 6.32 3.42 -6.37
N THR A 82 5.08 2.94 -6.31
CA THR A 82 4.47 2.09 -7.35
C THR A 82 4.35 2.84 -8.68
N ALA A 83 3.77 4.05 -8.65
CA ALA A 83 3.61 4.89 -9.85
C ALA A 83 4.97 5.24 -10.48
N LYS A 84 5.97 5.57 -9.65
CA LYS A 84 7.33 5.84 -10.12
C LYS A 84 7.96 4.62 -10.79
N LYS A 85 7.86 3.44 -10.16
CA LYS A 85 8.39 2.19 -10.72
C LYS A 85 7.71 1.80 -12.02
N PHE A 86 6.41 1.99 -12.12
CA PHE A 86 5.67 1.75 -13.36
C PHE A 86 6.11 2.72 -14.47
N TYR A 87 6.25 4.01 -14.15
CA TYR A 87 6.76 5.00 -15.09
C TYR A 87 8.16 4.66 -15.61
N ASP A 88 9.09 4.27 -14.72
CA ASP A 88 10.43 3.83 -15.13
C ASP A 88 10.35 2.64 -16.09
N TYR A 89 9.55 1.62 -15.74
CA TYR A 89 9.38 0.43 -16.56
C TYR A 89 8.90 0.75 -17.99
N CYS A 90 7.92 1.64 -18.12
CA CYS A 90 7.39 2.10 -19.41
C CYS A 90 8.36 2.97 -20.22
N ARG A 91 9.44 3.48 -19.62
CA ARG A 91 10.49 4.20 -20.34
C ARG A 91 11.60 3.27 -20.82
N ASP A 92 11.84 2.21 -20.06
CA ASP A 92 12.90 1.25 -20.34
C ASP A 92 12.44 0.12 -21.29
N ASN A 93 11.13 -0.03 -21.53
CA ASN A 93 10.51 -1.02 -22.42
C ASN A 93 9.43 -0.37 -23.29
#